data_AF-A0A565BXM5-F1
#
_entry.id   AF-A0A565BXM5-F1
#
_cell.length_a   1.000
_cell.length_b   1.000
_cell.length_c   1.000
_cell.angle_alpha   90.00
_cell.angle_beta   90.00
_cell.angle_gamma   90.00
#
_symmetry.space_group_name_H-M   'P 1'
#
loop_
_entity.id
_entity.type
_entity.pdbx_description
1 polymer ?
#
loop_
_entity_poly.entity_id
_entity_poly.type
_entity_poly.pdbx_seq_one_letter_code
_entity_poly.pdbx_strand_id
1 'polypeptide(L)'
;MQELEEELKGFKQKYSDIEALLEKKKEELKDLKQKCSDTEVLLKKEKAKTKLNNDGDVSSHKETSSVKETIDVNGFQVLPSQVDSVKRIFKKHPNMASEIRTKNQDLRTSCMNVLLNLIKTMCQSLQDLSIDDLGQADNAITYLKISGFKVDWLERKLEEVKEKKMEEEIGETRMQELEKELKGFKQKYSDIEALLEKKKEELKDLKKKCSDTEALLKKEKAKVLAAKAPPLTLDDVV
;
A
#
# COMPACT_ATOMS: atom_id res chain seq x y z
N MET A 1 -49.88 39.19 -2.86
CA MET A 1 -49.89 38.25 -4.00
C MET A 1 -48.54 38.24 -4.70
N GLN A 2 -48.05 39.39 -5.19
CA GLN A 2 -46.76 39.50 -5.88
C GLN A 2 -45.55 39.02 -5.03
N GLU A 3 -45.54 39.34 -3.73
CA GLU A 3 -44.51 38.88 -2.78
C GLU A 3 -44.43 37.35 -2.66
N LEU A 4 -45.57 36.66 -2.56
CA LEU A 4 -45.64 35.20 -2.53
C LEU A 4 -45.18 34.55 -3.85
N GLU A 5 -45.40 35.23 -4.98
CA GLU A 5 -44.96 34.75 -6.29
C GLU A 5 -43.43 34.83 -6.44
N GLU A 6 -42.81 35.91 -5.95
CA GLU A 6 -41.35 36.05 -5.93
C GLU A 6 -40.70 35.07 -4.94
N GLU A 7 -41.28 34.84 -3.76
CA GLU A 7 -40.82 33.80 -2.84
C GLU A 7 -40.87 32.40 -3.46
N LEU A 8 -41.99 32.04 -4.10
CA LEU A 8 -42.15 30.75 -4.77
C LEU A 8 -41.11 30.55 -5.89
N LYS A 9 -40.82 31.60 -6.65
CA LYS A 9 -39.77 31.61 -7.67
C LYS A 9 -38.38 31.39 -7.05
N GLY A 10 -38.10 32.05 -5.93
CA GLY A 10 -36.86 31.86 -5.17
C GLY A 10 -36.69 30.44 -4.64
N PHE A 11 -37.77 29.80 -4.15
CA PHE A 11 -37.70 28.40 -3.71
C PHE A 11 -37.50 27.43 -4.87
N LYS A 12 -38.16 27.64 -6.01
CA LYS A 12 -37.96 26.81 -7.21
C LYS A 12 -36.55 26.90 -7.76
N GLN A 13 -35.94 28.10 -7.76
CA GLN A 13 -34.55 28.26 -8.17
C GLN A 13 -33.60 27.50 -7.25
N LYS A 14 -33.73 27.67 -5.92
CA LYS A 14 -32.92 26.95 -4.93
C LYS A 14 -33.05 25.42 -5.07
N TYR A 15 -34.25 24.93 -5.42
CA TYR A 15 -34.49 23.51 -5.65
C TYR A 15 -33.68 22.99 -6.84
N SER A 16 -33.74 23.71 -7.97
CA SER A 16 -32.97 23.39 -9.18
C SER A 16 -31.46 23.39 -8.92
N ASP A 17 -30.96 24.36 -8.13
CA ASP A 17 -29.55 24.46 -7.81
C ASP A 17 -29.06 23.27 -6.95
N ILE A 18 -29.88 22.85 -5.97
CA ILE A 18 -29.58 21.68 -5.11
C ILE A 18 -29.60 20.39 -5.93
N GLU A 19 -30.56 20.24 -6.85
CA GLU A 19 -30.66 19.06 -7.72
C GLU A 19 -29.44 18.94 -8.65
N ALA A 20 -28.98 20.04 -9.25
CA ALA A 20 -27.76 20.06 -10.06
C ALA A 20 -26.50 19.72 -9.24
N LEU A 21 -26.40 20.22 -8.01
CA LEU A 21 -25.30 19.88 -7.09
C LEU A 21 -25.32 18.39 -6.69
N LEU A 22 -26.50 17.81 -6.48
CA LEU A 22 -26.65 16.39 -6.17
C LEU A 22 -26.15 15.52 -7.32
N GLU A 23 -26.54 15.85 -8.55
CA GLU A 23 -26.11 15.08 -9.73
C GLU A 23 -24.60 15.17 -9.93
N LYS A 24 -24.02 16.37 -9.77
CA LYS A 24 -22.56 16.54 -9.79
C LYS A 24 -21.86 15.68 -8.73
N LYS A 25 -22.38 15.63 -7.51
CA LYS A 25 -21.78 14.84 -6.42
C LYS A 25 -21.92 13.33 -6.63
N LYS A 26 -22.99 12.87 -7.29
CA LYS A 26 -23.12 11.44 -7.68
C LYS A 26 -22.06 11.03 -8.69
N GLU A 27 -21.78 11.85 -9.69
CA GLU A 27 -20.70 11.56 -10.66
C GLU A 27 -19.32 11.57 -9.99
N GLU A 28 -19.04 12.54 -9.11
CA GLU A 28 -17.81 12.53 -8.28
C GLU A 28 -17.67 11.24 -7.45
N LEU A 29 -18.77 10.73 -6.90
CA LEU A 29 -18.79 9.48 -6.11
C LEU A 29 -18.49 8.26 -6.99
N LYS A 30 -19.05 8.21 -8.19
CA LYS A 30 -18.83 7.14 -9.17
C LYS A 30 -17.37 7.07 -9.60
N ASP A 31 -16.77 8.22 -9.92
CA ASP A 31 -15.36 8.34 -10.27
C ASP A 31 -14.46 7.87 -9.12
N LEU A 32 -14.77 8.29 -7.89
CA LEU A 32 -14.02 7.91 -6.71
C LEU A 32 -14.11 6.39 -6.44
N LYS A 33 -15.29 5.80 -6.62
CA LYS A 33 -15.51 4.36 -6.48
C LYS A 33 -14.68 3.57 -7.50
N GLN A 34 -14.60 4.05 -8.74
CA GLN A 34 -13.75 3.43 -9.75
C GLN A 34 -12.28 3.50 -9.35
N LYS A 35 -11.80 4.69 -8.93
CA LYS A 35 -10.43 4.86 -8.44
C LYS A 35 -10.08 3.93 -7.28
N CYS A 36 -10.99 3.76 -6.30
CA CYS A 36 -10.81 2.78 -5.22
C CYS A 36 -10.60 1.36 -5.76
N SER A 37 -11.46 0.89 -6.67
CA SER A 37 -11.33 -0.45 -7.28
C SER A 37 -10.01 -0.60 -8.03
N ASP A 38 -9.61 0.40 -8.82
CA ASP A 38 -8.37 0.36 -9.58
C ASP A 38 -7.15 0.26 -8.65
N THR A 39 -7.10 1.09 -7.59
CA THR A 39 -6.03 1.05 -6.57
C THR A 39 -6.00 -0.29 -5.82
N GLU A 40 -7.15 -0.88 -5.49
CA GLU A 40 -7.22 -2.21 -4.86
C GLU A 40 -6.67 -3.32 -5.78
N VAL A 41 -6.95 -3.26 -7.08
CA VAL A 41 -6.42 -4.20 -8.07
C VAL A 41 -4.90 -4.07 -8.18
N LEU A 42 -4.39 -2.83 -8.24
CA LEU A 42 -2.95 -2.57 -8.24
C LEU A 42 -2.27 -3.07 -6.97
N LEU A 43 -2.89 -2.86 -5.80
CA LEU A 43 -2.39 -3.33 -4.52
C LEU A 43 -2.31 -4.86 -4.48
N LYS A 44 -3.33 -5.57 -4.97
CA LYS A 44 -3.32 -7.05 -5.08
C LYS A 44 -2.22 -7.53 -6.02
N LYS A 45 -2.00 -6.82 -7.14
CA LYS A 45 -0.94 -7.13 -8.10
C LYS A 45 0.45 -6.98 -7.47
N GLU A 46 0.69 -5.90 -6.72
CA GLU A 46 1.97 -5.70 -6.00
C GLU A 46 2.20 -6.77 -4.93
N LYS A 47 1.16 -7.13 -4.14
CA LYS A 47 1.24 -8.21 -3.14
C LYS A 47 1.52 -9.58 -3.74
N ALA A 48 1.16 -9.82 -5.01
CA ALA A 48 1.45 -11.07 -5.70
C ALA A 48 2.90 -11.16 -6.19
N LYS A 49 3.53 -10.03 -6.55
CA LYS A 49 4.94 -9.98 -6.98
C LYS A 49 5.91 -10.32 -5.84
N THR A 50 5.57 -9.92 -4.62
CA THR A 50 6.35 -10.18 -3.40
C THR A 50 6.22 -11.60 -2.86
N LYS A 51 5.36 -12.46 -3.45
CA LYS A 51 5.08 -13.84 -2.97
C LYS A 51 5.89 -14.95 -3.64
N LEU A 52 6.93 -14.64 -4.41
CA LEU A 52 7.87 -15.65 -4.88
C LEU A 52 9.04 -15.78 -3.89
N ASN A 53 9.21 -17.00 -3.40
CA ASN A 53 10.26 -17.50 -2.49
C ASN A 53 9.89 -17.41 -1.01
N ASN A 54 9.37 -18.51 -0.46
CA ASN A 54 9.74 -19.05 0.85
C ASN A 54 9.07 -20.42 1.03
N ASP A 55 9.61 -21.43 0.35
CA ASP A 55 9.57 -22.81 0.86
C ASP A 55 10.98 -23.12 1.34
N GLY A 56 11.13 -23.19 2.66
CA GLY A 56 12.42 -23.36 3.31
C GLY A 56 12.23 -23.71 4.78
N ASP A 57 11.73 -24.91 5.02
CA ASP A 57 11.77 -25.59 6.32
C ASP A 57 13.22 -25.64 6.82
N VAL A 58 13.47 -25.02 7.98
CA VAL A 58 14.75 -25.08 8.70
C VAL A 58 14.48 -25.50 10.14
N SER A 59 14.78 -26.78 10.37
CA SER A 59 14.92 -27.41 11.67
C SER A 59 15.97 -26.71 12.54
N SER A 60 15.63 -26.47 13.81
CA SER A 60 16.53 -25.91 14.82
C SER A 60 17.29 -27.03 15.55
N HIS A 61 18.58 -26.83 15.79
CA HIS A 61 19.34 -27.66 16.71
C HIS A 61 20.12 -26.84 17.74
N LYS A 62 20.02 -27.37 18.96
CA LYS A 62 20.35 -26.84 20.28
C LYS A 62 21.83 -27.05 20.58
N GLU A 63 22.52 -26.02 21.03
CA GLU A 63 23.91 -26.11 21.50
C GLU A 63 24.01 -26.88 22.82
N THR A 64 24.95 -27.82 22.88
CA THR A 64 25.51 -28.32 24.14
C THR A 64 27.03 -28.29 24.04
N SER A 65 27.66 -27.71 25.05
CA SER A 65 29.11 -27.53 25.16
C SER A 65 29.81 -28.87 25.40
N SER A 66 30.81 -29.19 24.58
CA SER A 66 31.94 -30.02 24.99
C SER A 66 33.10 -29.79 24.00
N VAL A 67 34.33 -29.97 24.48
CA VAL A 67 35.64 -29.72 23.85
C VAL A 67 35.61 -29.74 22.31
N LYS A 68 35.89 -28.59 21.67
CA LYS A 68 35.80 -28.41 20.21
C LYS A 68 36.93 -29.15 19.49
N GLU A 69 36.71 -30.43 19.22
CA GLU A 69 37.46 -31.16 18.21
C GLU A 69 37.18 -30.52 16.84
N THR A 70 38.21 -29.97 16.20
CA THR A 70 38.13 -29.39 14.86
C THR A 70 38.56 -30.44 13.83
N ILE A 71 37.91 -30.42 12.66
CA ILE A 71 38.20 -31.35 11.56
C ILE A 71 38.89 -30.57 10.45
N ASP A 72 40.00 -31.13 9.93
CA ASP A 72 40.67 -30.55 8.76
C ASP A 72 39.93 -30.88 7.47
N VAL A 73 39.60 -29.86 6.68
CA VAL A 73 39.03 -29.98 5.33
C VAL A 73 39.85 -29.13 4.37
N ASN A 74 40.61 -29.77 3.48
CA ASN A 74 41.51 -29.11 2.53
C ASN A 74 42.51 -28.14 3.20
N GLY A 75 43.04 -28.49 4.37
CA GLY A 75 43.98 -27.65 5.10
C GLY A 75 43.32 -26.48 5.84
N PHE A 76 42.04 -26.60 6.21
CA PHE A 76 41.31 -25.66 7.05
C PHE A 76 40.68 -26.41 8.22
N GLN A 77 40.91 -25.93 9.44
CA GLN A 77 40.24 -26.46 10.62
C GLN A 77 38.83 -25.87 10.74
N VAL A 78 37.82 -26.73 10.77
CA VAL A 78 36.40 -26.33 10.86
C VAL A 78 35.66 -27.18 11.89
N LEU A 79 34.52 -26.67 12.38
CA LEU A 79 33.70 -27.45 13.31
C LEU A 79 33.06 -28.65 12.59
N PRO A 80 32.81 -29.78 13.28
CA PRO A 80 32.16 -30.95 12.68
C PRO A 80 30.84 -30.61 11.97
N SER A 81 30.04 -29.69 12.51
CA SER A 81 28.79 -29.20 11.92
C SER A 81 28.95 -28.42 10.61
N GLN A 82 30.16 -27.95 10.29
CA GLN A 82 30.45 -27.13 9.11
C GLN A 82 31.12 -27.93 7.99
N VAL A 83 31.62 -29.14 8.27
CA VAL A 83 32.42 -29.96 7.35
C VAL A 83 31.74 -30.15 5.99
N ASP A 84 30.46 -30.52 5.99
CA ASP A 84 29.74 -30.79 4.74
C ASP A 84 29.52 -29.54 3.89
N SER A 85 29.26 -28.41 4.55
CA SER A 85 29.14 -27.10 3.87
C SER A 85 30.46 -26.72 3.22
N VAL A 86 31.58 -26.85 3.94
CA VAL A 86 32.91 -26.52 3.43
C VAL A 86 33.32 -27.44 2.28
N LYS A 87 33.11 -28.76 2.41
CA LYS A 87 33.32 -29.74 1.33
C LYS A 87 32.51 -29.38 0.08
N ARG A 88 31.24 -28.98 0.24
CA ARG A 88 30.37 -28.58 -0.86
C ARG A 88 30.87 -27.32 -1.56
N ILE A 89 31.36 -26.33 -0.82
CA ILE A 89 31.95 -25.11 -1.38
C ILE A 89 33.17 -25.46 -2.23
N PHE A 90 34.11 -26.24 -1.71
CA PHE A 90 35.29 -26.66 -2.46
C PHE A 90 34.95 -27.52 -3.69
N LYS A 91 33.91 -28.35 -3.61
CA LYS A 91 33.44 -29.11 -4.79
C LYS A 91 32.95 -28.18 -5.91
N LYS A 92 32.25 -27.09 -5.58
CA LYS A 92 31.75 -26.11 -6.55
C LYS A 92 32.83 -25.12 -7.02
N HIS A 93 33.74 -24.76 -6.12
CA HIS A 93 34.77 -23.75 -6.31
C HIS A 93 36.14 -24.28 -5.87
N PRO A 94 36.71 -25.27 -6.59
CA PRO A 94 37.92 -25.97 -6.16
C PRO A 94 39.14 -25.05 -6.05
N ASN A 95 39.21 -24.02 -6.90
CA ASN A 95 40.34 -23.08 -6.95
C ASN A 95 40.17 -21.88 -5.99
N MET A 96 39.13 -21.86 -5.16
CA MET A 96 38.81 -20.71 -4.30
C MET A 96 39.97 -20.34 -3.36
N ALA A 97 40.67 -21.33 -2.83
CA ALA A 97 41.74 -21.15 -1.85
C ALA A 97 43.15 -21.29 -2.45
N SER A 98 43.28 -21.32 -3.78
CA SER A 98 44.54 -21.69 -4.45
C SER A 98 45.68 -20.69 -4.23
N GLU A 99 45.36 -19.43 -3.92
CA GLU A 99 46.33 -18.34 -3.76
C GLU A 99 46.58 -17.96 -2.30
N ILE A 100 46.04 -18.71 -1.33
CA ILE A 100 46.25 -18.45 0.08
C ILE A 100 47.71 -18.73 0.43
N ARG A 101 48.44 -17.68 0.77
CA ARG A 101 49.88 -17.75 1.08
C ARG A 101 50.18 -18.03 2.56
N THR A 102 49.21 -17.78 3.44
CA THR A 102 49.43 -17.95 4.89
C THR A 102 49.43 -19.42 5.30
N LYS A 103 50.45 -19.81 6.08
CA LYS A 103 50.57 -21.12 6.73
C LYS A 103 50.00 -21.11 8.16
N ASN A 104 49.65 -19.94 8.70
CA ASN A 104 49.10 -19.81 10.03
C ASN A 104 47.67 -20.36 10.06
N GLN A 105 47.44 -21.39 10.88
CA GLN A 105 46.15 -22.10 10.96
C GLN A 105 45.03 -21.21 11.50
N ASP A 106 45.29 -20.37 12.50
CA ASP A 106 44.29 -19.47 13.08
C ASP A 106 43.75 -18.47 12.05
N LEU A 107 44.64 -17.94 11.20
CA LEU A 107 44.25 -17.06 10.10
C LEU A 107 43.41 -17.79 9.05
N ARG A 108 43.79 -19.02 8.68
CA ARG A 108 43.02 -19.85 7.72
C ARG A 108 41.63 -20.16 8.25
N THR A 109 41.54 -20.58 9.52
CA THR A 109 40.29 -20.83 10.22
C THR A 109 39.43 -19.57 10.29
N SER A 110 40.02 -18.42 10.62
CA SER A 110 39.31 -17.14 10.66
C SER A 110 38.74 -16.74 9.29
N CYS A 111 39.52 -16.89 8.22
CA CYS A 111 39.03 -16.64 6.85
C CYS A 111 37.88 -17.60 6.48
N MET A 112 37.98 -18.87 6.84
CA MET A 112 36.91 -19.85 6.59
C MET A 112 35.63 -19.49 7.37
N ASN A 113 35.75 -19.01 8.61
CA ASN A 113 34.60 -18.54 9.38
C ASN A 113 33.96 -17.30 8.74
N VAL A 114 34.75 -16.34 8.27
CA VAL A 114 34.26 -15.17 7.53
C VAL A 114 33.50 -15.60 6.27
N LEU A 115 34.05 -16.55 5.49
CA LEU A 115 33.41 -17.09 4.30
C LEU A 115 32.06 -17.76 4.62
N LEU A 116 32.02 -18.61 5.65
CA LEU A 116 30.80 -19.30 6.06
C LEU A 116 29.73 -18.33 6.57
N ASN A 117 30.14 -17.33 7.35
CA ASN A 117 29.23 -16.28 7.84
C ASN A 117 28.68 -15.44 6.69
N LEU A 118 29.52 -15.04 5.72
CA LEU A 118 29.09 -14.32 4.53
C LEU A 118 28.03 -15.10 3.75
N ILE A 119 28.29 -16.39 3.48
CA ILE A 119 27.32 -17.25 2.80
C ILE A 119 26.02 -17.35 3.59
N LYS A 120 26.10 -17.51 4.91
CA LYS A 120 24.94 -17.55 5.80
C LYS A 120 24.11 -16.25 5.71
N THR A 121 24.76 -15.09 5.81
CA THR A 121 24.10 -13.77 5.68
C THR A 121 23.39 -13.62 4.34
N MET A 122 24.06 -13.98 3.24
CA MET A 122 23.47 -13.91 1.90
C MET A 122 22.35 -14.94 1.63
N CYS A 123 22.18 -15.93 2.51
CA CYS A 123 21.08 -16.90 2.46
C CYS A 123 19.90 -16.51 3.36
N GLN A 124 19.97 -15.40 4.08
CA GLN A 124 18.85 -14.88 4.86
C GLN A 124 17.71 -14.42 3.94
N SER A 125 16.51 -14.30 4.52
CA SER A 125 15.40 -13.68 3.80
C SER A 125 15.73 -12.21 3.50
N LEU A 126 15.23 -11.67 2.39
CA LEU A 126 15.46 -10.26 2.05
C LEU A 126 14.93 -9.34 3.17
N GLN A 127 13.82 -9.71 3.81
CA GLN A 127 13.21 -8.97 4.93
C GLN A 127 14.13 -8.87 6.16
N ASP A 128 14.84 -9.95 6.49
CA ASP A 128 15.77 -9.98 7.63
C ASP A 128 17.12 -9.35 7.32
N LEU A 129 17.43 -9.17 6.02
CA LEU A 129 18.69 -8.63 5.55
C LEU A 129 18.65 -7.10 5.50
N SER A 130 19.52 -6.45 6.28
CA SER A 130 19.64 -4.99 6.29
C SER A 130 20.64 -4.45 5.27
N ILE A 131 20.55 -3.16 4.96
CA ILE A 131 21.55 -2.45 4.15
C ILE A 131 22.93 -2.48 4.81
N ASP A 132 22.99 -2.43 6.14
CA ASP A 132 24.24 -2.54 6.89
C ASP A 132 24.85 -3.94 6.75
N ASP A 133 24.05 -5.01 6.77
CA ASP A 133 24.51 -6.37 6.54
C ASP A 133 25.11 -6.54 5.13
N LEU A 134 24.51 -5.91 4.13
CA LEU A 134 25.04 -5.88 2.76
C LEU A 134 26.39 -5.15 2.69
N GLY A 135 26.54 -4.04 3.41
CA GLY A 135 27.82 -3.33 3.53
C GLY A 135 28.88 -4.16 4.27
N GLN A 136 28.50 -4.89 5.32
CA GLN A 136 29.40 -5.83 6.00
C GLN A 136 29.81 -6.99 5.08
N ALA A 137 28.91 -7.46 4.22
CA ALA A 137 29.19 -8.50 3.24
C ALA A 137 30.24 -8.03 2.21
N ASP A 138 30.19 -6.79 1.72
CA ASP A 138 31.23 -6.22 0.84
C ASP A 138 32.60 -6.19 1.52
N ASN A 139 32.63 -5.77 2.79
CA ASN A 139 33.85 -5.73 3.59
C ASN A 139 34.43 -7.15 3.79
N ALA A 140 33.58 -8.14 4.04
CA ALA A 140 33.97 -9.54 4.16
C ALA A 140 34.55 -10.09 2.85
N ILE A 141 33.94 -9.78 1.69
CA ILE A 141 34.47 -10.17 0.37
C ILE A 141 35.84 -9.53 0.14
N THR A 142 35.99 -8.24 0.46
CA THR A 142 37.26 -7.52 0.33
C THR A 142 38.35 -8.15 1.18
N TYR A 143 38.03 -8.46 2.45
CA TYR A 143 38.94 -9.16 3.35
C TYR A 143 39.37 -10.54 2.82
N LEU A 144 38.44 -11.31 2.29
CA LEU A 144 38.72 -12.63 1.71
C LEU A 144 39.64 -12.53 0.49
N LYS A 145 39.40 -11.56 -0.41
CA LYS A 145 40.27 -11.30 -1.57
C LYS A 145 41.69 -10.94 -1.15
N ILE A 146 41.84 -10.04 -0.16
CA ILE A 146 43.15 -9.67 0.41
C ILE A 146 43.85 -10.90 1.00
N SER A 147 43.09 -11.83 1.57
CA SER A 147 43.59 -13.08 2.13
C SER A 147 43.95 -14.15 1.08
N GLY A 148 43.80 -13.84 -0.21
CA GLY A 148 44.13 -14.73 -1.33
C GLY A 148 42.99 -15.69 -1.71
N PHE A 149 41.76 -15.44 -1.28
CA PHE A 149 40.60 -16.18 -1.75
C PHE A 149 40.07 -15.63 -3.08
N LYS A 150 39.79 -16.53 -4.02
CA LYS A 150 39.09 -16.23 -5.28
C LYS A 150 37.58 -16.35 -5.08
N VAL A 151 36.96 -15.24 -4.71
CA VAL A 151 35.53 -15.15 -4.32
C VAL A 151 34.69 -14.30 -5.27
N ASP A 152 35.11 -14.16 -6.53
CA ASP A 152 34.36 -13.39 -7.56
C ASP A 152 32.92 -13.90 -7.77
N TRP A 153 32.71 -15.20 -7.52
CA TRP A 153 31.38 -15.81 -7.56
C TRP A 153 30.49 -15.33 -6.42
N LEU A 154 31.04 -15.03 -5.23
CA LEU A 154 30.30 -14.43 -4.11
C LEU A 154 30.02 -12.96 -4.36
N GLU A 155 30.97 -12.25 -4.94
CA GLU A 155 30.79 -10.84 -5.32
C GLU A 155 29.61 -10.69 -6.29
N ARG A 156 29.59 -11.48 -7.37
CA ARG A 156 28.44 -11.50 -8.29
C ARG A 156 27.14 -11.86 -7.56
N LYS A 157 27.19 -12.84 -6.66
CA LYS A 157 26.01 -13.26 -5.91
C LYS A 157 25.51 -12.18 -4.95
N LEU A 158 26.41 -11.40 -4.36
CA LEU A 158 26.06 -10.29 -3.47
C LEU A 158 25.40 -9.17 -4.25
N GLU A 159 25.87 -8.89 -5.46
CA GLU A 159 25.23 -7.93 -6.35
C GLU A 159 23.79 -8.35 -6.71
N GLU A 160 23.57 -9.62 -7.04
CA GLU A 160 22.21 -10.15 -7.26
C GLU A 160 21.31 -10.00 -6.03
N VAL A 161 21.87 -10.16 -4.82
CA VAL A 161 21.11 -10.00 -3.57
C VAL A 161 20.79 -8.52 -3.31
N LYS A 162 21.72 -7.61 -3.56
CA LYS A 162 21.52 -6.16 -3.47
C LYS A 162 20.43 -5.67 -4.42
N GLU A 163 20.46 -6.11 -5.67
CA GLU A 163 19.44 -5.77 -6.67
C GLU A 163 18.04 -6.21 -6.20
N LYS A 164 17.91 -7.45 -5.73
CA LYS A 164 16.65 -7.96 -5.19
C LYS A 164 16.19 -7.22 -3.94
N LYS A 165 17.12 -6.84 -3.05
CA LYS A 165 16.79 -6.06 -1.86
C LYS A 165 16.24 -4.68 -2.24
N MET A 166 16.85 -4.03 -3.23
CA MET A 166 16.36 -2.75 -3.74
C MET A 166 14.97 -2.89 -4.38
N GLU A 167 14.72 -3.95 -5.16
CA GLU A 167 13.40 -4.21 -5.74
C GLU A 167 12.33 -4.45 -4.65
N GLU A 168 12.67 -5.15 -3.57
CA GLU A 168 11.81 -5.33 -2.40
C GLU A 168 11.44 -3.98 -1.76
N GLU A 169 12.43 -3.12 -1.47
CA GLU A 169 12.20 -1.81 -0.85
C GLU A 169 11.34 -0.88 -1.73
N ILE A 170 11.56 -0.90 -3.05
CA ILE A 170 10.71 -0.18 -4.02
C ILE A 170 9.28 -0.70 -3.97
N GLY A 171 9.11 -2.03 -3.96
CA GLY A 171 7.81 -2.69 -3.86
C GLY A 171 7.07 -2.34 -2.57
N GLU A 172 7.77 -2.36 -1.43
CA GLU A 172 7.22 -1.99 -0.13
C GLU A 172 6.77 -0.52 -0.11
N THR A 173 7.63 0.39 -0.58
CA THR A 173 7.32 1.82 -0.67
C THR A 173 6.06 2.06 -1.52
N ARG A 174 5.98 1.39 -2.68
CA ARG A 174 4.81 1.47 -3.57
C ARG A 174 3.55 0.92 -2.92
N MET A 175 3.66 -0.17 -2.16
CA MET A 175 2.54 -0.76 -1.41
C MET A 175 2.00 0.22 -0.37
N GLN A 176 2.88 0.85 0.40
CA GLN A 176 2.51 1.86 1.41
C GLN A 176 1.82 3.08 0.78
N GLU A 177 2.29 3.55 -0.38
CA GLU A 177 1.67 4.63 -1.13
C GLU A 177 0.23 4.29 -1.56
N LEU A 178 0.04 3.12 -2.19
CA LEU A 178 -1.28 2.65 -2.61
C LEU A 178 -2.24 2.46 -1.41
N GLU A 179 -1.74 1.97 -0.27
CA GLU A 179 -2.54 1.84 0.95
C GLU A 179 -2.97 3.22 1.51
N LYS A 180 -2.10 4.22 1.45
CA LYS A 180 -2.42 5.60 1.84
C LYS A 180 -3.44 6.24 0.91
N GLU A 181 -3.29 6.06 -0.41
CA GLU A 181 -4.26 6.53 -1.41
C GLU A 181 -5.64 5.91 -1.18
N LEU A 182 -5.69 4.58 -0.99
CA LEU A 182 -6.94 3.86 -0.74
C LEU A 182 -7.66 4.38 0.50
N LYS A 183 -6.91 4.63 1.60
CA LYS A 183 -7.46 5.25 2.82
C LYS A 183 -8.00 6.66 2.54
N GLY A 184 -7.29 7.45 1.72
CA GLY A 184 -7.71 8.78 1.32
C GLY A 184 -9.00 8.78 0.50
N PHE A 185 -9.16 7.85 -0.45
CA PHE A 185 -10.39 7.72 -1.21
C PHE A 185 -11.55 7.23 -0.34
N LYS A 186 -11.32 6.29 0.58
CA LYS A 186 -12.34 5.83 1.52
C LYS A 186 -12.88 6.97 2.39
N GLN A 187 -12.01 7.87 2.87
CA GLN A 187 -12.46 9.04 3.62
C GLN A 187 -13.32 9.98 2.76
N LYS A 188 -12.84 10.32 1.56
CA LYS A 188 -13.59 11.18 0.62
C LYS A 188 -14.96 10.60 0.27
N TYR A 189 -15.06 9.28 0.16
CA TYR A 189 -16.32 8.59 -0.09
C TYR A 189 -17.32 8.84 1.05
N SER A 190 -16.89 8.64 2.30
CA SER A 190 -17.72 8.92 3.48
C SER A 190 -18.16 10.39 3.57
N ASP A 191 -17.26 11.32 3.24
CA ASP A 191 -17.57 12.75 3.28
C ASP A 191 -18.63 13.13 2.24
N ILE A 192 -18.52 12.61 1.01
CA ILE A 192 -19.51 12.84 -0.06
C ILE A 192 -20.84 12.19 0.30
N GLU A 193 -20.83 10.98 0.86
CA GLU A 193 -22.04 10.29 1.31
C GLU A 193 -22.81 11.10 2.37
N ALA A 194 -22.10 11.66 3.36
CA ALA A 194 -22.70 12.53 4.36
C ALA A 194 -23.28 13.83 3.76
N LEU A 195 -22.57 14.45 2.80
CA LEU A 195 -23.06 15.62 2.09
C LEU A 195 -24.32 15.31 1.27
N LEU A 196 -24.37 14.15 0.63
CA LEU A 196 -25.51 13.70 -0.17
C LEU A 196 -26.74 13.53 0.73
N GLU A 197 -26.59 12.92 1.90
CA GLU A 197 -27.68 12.75 2.85
C GLU A 197 -28.20 14.09 3.38
N LYS A 198 -27.30 15.01 3.74
CA LYS A 198 -27.67 16.38 4.13
C LYS A 198 -28.46 17.10 3.02
N LYS A 199 -28.01 17.01 1.77
CA LYS A 199 -28.65 17.68 0.63
C LYS A 199 -30.02 17.09 0.29
N LYS A 200 -30.22 15.78 0.48
CA LYS A 200 -31.55 15.15 0.35
C LYS A 200 -32.55 15.70 1.37
N GLU A 201 -32.13 15.89 2.62
CA GLU A 201 -33.00 16.48 3.65
C GLU A 201 -33.35 17.94 3.32
N GLU A 202 -32.38 18.76 2.90
CA GLU A 202 -32.63 20.14 2.43
C GLU A 202 -33.66 20.18 1.28
N LEU A 203 -33.59 19.22 0.35
CA LEU A 203 -34.51 19.11 -0.77
C LEU A 203 -35.93 18.74 -0.32
N LYS A 204 -36.08 17.80 0.63
CA LYS A 204 -37.38 17.44 1.23
C LYS A 204 -38.04 18.64 1.90
N ASP A 205 -37.27 19.38 2.70
CA ASP A 205 -37.75 20.58 3.38
C ASP A 205 -38.18 21.67 2.40
N LEU A 206 -37.38 21.91 1.36
CA LEU A 206 -37.68 22.90 0.35
C LEU A 206 -38.92 22.52 -0.47
N LYS A 207 -39.06 21.24 -0.82
CA LYS A 207 -40.24 20.71 -1.51
C LYS A 207 -41.53 20.91 -0.70
N LYS A 208 -41.46 20.72 0.62
CA LYS A 208 -42.57 21.01 1.52
C LYS A 208 -42.93 22.50 1.51
N LYS A 209 -41.92 23.38 1.68
CA LYS A 209 -42.12 24.85 1.62
C LYS A 209 -42.72 25.32 0.30
N CYS A 210 -42.30 24.76 -0.84
CA CYS A 210 -42.90 25.03 -2.15
C CYS A 210 -44.39 24.65 -2.18
N SER A 211 -44.74 23.46 -1.70
CA SER A 211 -46.14 23.00 -1.67
C SER A 211 -47.02 23.91 -0.79
N ASP A 212 -46.52 24.28 0.39
CA ASP A 212 -47.23 25.12 1.36
C ASP A 212 -47.47 26.53 0.79
N THR A 213 -46.45 27.15 0.21
CA THR A 213 -46.55 28.49 -0.42
C THR A 213 -47.44 28.48 -1.66
N GLU A 214 -47.38 27.43 -2.48
CA GLU A 214 -48.27 27.27 -3.63
C GLU A 214 -49.74 27.16 -3.19
N ALA A 215 -50.04 26.41 -2.12
CA ALA A 215 -51.37 26.30 -1.56
C ALA A 215 -51.90 27.65 -1.04
N LEU A 216 -51.06 28.42 -0.34
CA LEU A 216 -51.41 29.78 0.11
C LEU A 216 -51.68 30.71 -1.06
N LEU A 217 -50.87 30.67 -2.11
CA LEU A 217 -51.07 31.46 -3.32
C LEU A 217 -52.41 31.14 -4.01
N LYS A 218 -52.76 29.86 -4.14
CA LYS A 218 -54.06 29.42 -4.69
C LYS A 218 -55.23 29.96 -3.86
N LYS A 219 -55.12 29.90 -2.53
CA LYS A 219 -56.11 30.43 -1.60
C LYS A 219 -56.30 31.94 -1.74
N GLU A 220 -55.21 32.72 -1.80
CA GLU A 220 -55.28 34.18 -1.97
C GLU A 220 -55.82 34.58 -3.34
N LYS A 221 -55.47 33.86 -4.41
CA LYS A 221 -56.03 34.08 -5.75
C LYS A 221 -57.55 33.88 -5.76
N ALA A 222 -58.06 32.82 -5.12
CA ALA A 222 -59.50 32.58 -5.01
C ALA A 222 -60.24 33.70 -4.26
N LYS A 223 -59.66 34.22 -3.18
CA LYS A 223 -60.23 35.36 -2.41
C LYS A 223 -60.32 36.63 -3.24
N VAL A 224 -59.26 36.97 -3.99
CA VAL A 224 -59.24 38.17 -4.83
C VAL A 224 -60.28 38.07 -5.96
N LEU A 225 -60.47 36.88 -6.54
CA LEU A 225 -61.52 36.66 -7.54
C LEU A 225 -62.92 36.81 -6.96
N ALA A 226 -63.17 36.29 -5.75
CA ALA A 226 -64.45 36.43 -5.07
C ALA A 226 -64.80 37.89 -4.71
N ALA A 227 -63.81 38.71 -4.34
CA ALA A 227 -64.00 40.12 -4.03
C ALA A 227 -64.24 41.02 -5.26
N LYS A 228 -63.92 40.53 -6.47
CA LYS A 228 -64.05 41.29 -7.73
C LYS A 228 -65.36 40.98 -8.49
N ALA A 229 -66.13 39.99 -8.04
CA ALA A 229 -67.44 39.71 -8.62
C ALA A 229 -68.41 40.88 -8.33
N PRO A 230 -69.07 41.48 -9.34
CA PRO A 230 -70.05 42.55 -9.12
C PRO A 230 -71.20 42.06 -8.22
N PRO A 231 -71.76 42.93 -7.34
CA PRO A 231 -72.98 42.57 -6.62
C PRO A 231 -74.07 42.27 -7.64
N LEU A 232 -74.67 41.08 -7.56
CA LEU A 232 -75.85 40.73 -8.34
C LEU A 232 -77.00 41.60 -7.82
N THR A 233 -77.26 42.72 -8.49
CA THR A 233 -78.54 43.42 -8.35
C THR A 233 -79.59 42.55 -9.04
N LEU A 234 -80.36 41.84 -8.24
CA LEU A 234 -81.67 41.33 -8.64
C LEU A 234 -82.58 42.55 -8.73
N ASP A 235 -82.75 43.08 -9.94
CA ASP A 235 -83.93 43.87 -10.26
C ASP A 235 -84.65 43.25 -11.47
N ASP A 236 -85.97 43.24 -11.33
CA ASP A 236 -87.05 42.98 -12.30
C ASP A 236 -87.48 41.54 -12.60
N VAL A 237 -88.49 41.06 -11.86
CA VAL A 237 -89.67 40.40 -12.44
C VAL A 237 -90.95 40.89 -11.73
N VAL A 238 -91.61 41.84 -12.42
CA VAL A 238 -93.06 42.16 -12.53
C VAL A 238 -93.91 42.25 -11.26
#